data_AF-A0A7V8REH8-F1
#
_entry.id   AF-A0A7V8REH8-F1
#
_cell.length_a   1.000
_cell.length_b   1.000
_cell.length_c   1.000
_cell.angle_alpha   90.00
_cell.angle_beta   90.00
_cell.angle_gamma   90.00
#
_symmetry.space_group_name_H-M   'P 1'
#
loop_
_entity.id
_entity.type
_entity.pdbx_description
1 polymer ?
#
loop_
_entity_poly.entity_id
_entity_poly.type
_entity_poly.pdbx_seq_one_letter_code
_entity_poly.pdbx_strand_id
1 'polypeptide(L)'
;MILLPALLLAASSAAAPCPDRTLNAKALCADRAIAVGWADVEAAFKAWQKVDPRKAVIAERHDEALADLRRGFEYSEDDSPQTANAAMIVESLGYVKSEIEGLTKIAASIRAPAGFGPDFAKACQIAAVENCVVESAGVLNAGEEGRRRSVAWQYMSGLEPGGGIPLRAAVAWDITGPAPQLIGFTTTEGEASTPLLIDDGEKLMLHMPARTAGTGEGNADTLYLLRSDGWANIGMNGWKYELRTRLPKGLGLWKGVEYSLYGISSSFSLWRDSDANCCPTAGDAYASFKIVDDRLSIDTLEINPAAAVQVKPLSCPILKASYHSPWPTRFSLHFEKPALPPSAQSDLVAVLEQKDEDDKLIFRRYFTFAGSNGFGSTTLIPVDGLGDAQSPPQMLPQEEGEEELYFHAFIGEPNGLKYVAEPPMLDSPAPLGVFMPDLARSLWYDGIPEPKGGPPIRIEMPRDMWIGVCAE
;
A
#
# COMPACT_ATOMS: atom_id res chain seq x y z
N MET A 1 -24.67 -38.18 -56.76
CA MET A 1 -23.77 -37.06 -56.41
C MET A 1 -24.10 -36.65 -54.98
N ILE A 2 -23.25 -37.03 -54.04
CA ILE A 2 -23.45 -36.81 -52.60
C ILE A 2 -22.63 -35.57 -52.21
N LEU A 3 -23.30 -34.61 -51.56
CA LEU A 3 -22.73 -33.40 -51.00
C LEU A 3 -21.79 -33.75 -49.82
N LEU A 4 -20.53 -33.31 -49.89
CA LEU A 4 -19.59 -33.33 -48.77
C LEU A 4 -19.82 -32.09 -47.89
N PRO A 5 -19.94 -32.22 -46.56
CA PRO A 5 -19.93 -31.08 -45.66
C PRO A 5 -18.49 -30.64 -45.41
N ALA A 6 -18.22 -29.34 -45.55
CA ALA A 6 -16.98 -28.72 -45.13
C ALA A 6 -16.90 -28.74 -43.59
N LEU A 7 -16.03 -29.59 -43.03
CA LEU A 7 -15.62 -29.48 -41.64
C LEU A 7 -14.71 -28.26 -41.50
N LEU A 8 -15.23 -27.21 -40.88
CA LEU A 8 -14.46 -26.14 -40.25
C LEU A 8 -13.67 -26.73 -39.08
N LEU A 9 -12.41 -27.11 -39.33
CA LEU A 9 -11.42 -27.31 -38.27
C LEU A 9 -11.08 -25.94 -37.70
N ALA A 10 -11.74 -25.57 -36.61
CA ALA A 10 -11.25 -24.52 -35.74
C ALA A 10 -9.86 -24.96 -35.25
N ALA A 11 -8.80 -24.30 -35.73
CA ALA A 11 -7.46 -24.48 -35.21
C ALA A 11 -7.48 -24.05 -33.74
N SER A 12 -7.59 -25.03 -32.84
CA SER A 12 -7.29 -24.80 -31.43
C SER A 12 -5.83 -24.38 -31.37
N SER A 13 -5.57 -23.13 -31.00
CA SER A 13 -4.23 -22.70 -30.61
C SER A 13 -3.72 -23.69 -29.58
N ALA A 14 -2.56 -24.29 -29.84
CA ALA A 14 -1.92 -25.13 -28.84
C ALA A 14 -1.66 -24.26 -27.62
N ALA A 15 -2.31 -24.60 -26.50
CA ALA A 15 -2.08 -23.92 -25.23
C ALA A 15 -0.57 -23.90 -24.94
N ALA A 16 -0.06 -22.78 -24.43
CA ALA A 16 1.35 -22.68 -24.06
C ALA A 16 1.71 -23.83 -23.10
N PRO A 17 2.87 -24.49 -23.27
CA PRO A 17 3.26 -25.58 -22.40
C PRO A 17 3.35 -25.06 -20.97
N CYS A 18 2.61 -25.70 -20.06
CA CYS A 18 2.60 -25.32 -18.67
C CYS A 18 3.99 -25.38 -18.04
N PRO A 19 4.26 -24.52 -17.04
CA PRO A 19 5.57 -24.48 -16.40
C PRO A 19 5.88 -25.83 -15.75
N ASP A 20 6.88 -26.50 -16.31
CA ASP A 20 7.31 -27.83 -15.91
C ASP A 20 8.23 -27.70 -14.68
N ARG A 21 7.68 -27.91 -13.47
CA ARG A 21 8.33 -28.35 -12.19
C ARG A 21 7.69 -27.77 -10.91
N THR A 22 6.46 -28.16 -10.53
CA THR A 22 6.01 -28.09 -9.11
C THR A 22 4.99 -29.18 -8.76
N LEU A 23 4.83 -29.43 -7.44
CA LEU A 23 3.99 -30.47 -6.82
C LEU A 23 2.51 -30.40 -7.25
N ASN A 24 2.00 -29.22 -7.65
CA ASN A 24 0.58 -28.99 -8.02
C ASN A 24 0.36 -28.47 -9.45
N ALA A 25 1.39 -27.98 -10.17
CA ALA A 25 1.21 -27.30 -11.47
C ALA A 25 0.57 -28.20 -12.54
N LYS A 26 0.87 -29.50 -12.56
CA LYS A 26 0.27 -30.42 -13.54
C LYS A 26 -1.23 -30.63 -13.30
N ALA A 27 -1.67 -30.64 -12.04
CA ALA A 27 -3.08 -30.76 -11.68
C ALA A 27 -3.84 -29.45 -11.95
N LEU A 28 -3.22 -28.31 -11.64
CA LEU A 28 -3.76 -26.97 -11.92
C LEU A 28 -3.89 -26.71 -13.42
N CYS A 29 -2.88 -27.08 -14.20
CA CYS A 29 -2.92 -26.94 -15.65
C CYS A 29 -3.83 -27.95 -16.36
N ALA A 30 -4.33 -28.97 -15.66
CA ALA A 30 -5.41 -29.80 -16.19
C ALA A 30 -6.76 -29.06 -16.14
N ASP A 31 -6.88 -28.00 -15.32
CA ASP A 31 -8.00 -27.06 -15.38
C ASP A 31 -7.90 -26.21 -16.65
N ARG A 32 -8.94 -26.31 -17.49
CA ARG A 32 -8.99 -25.63 -18.78
C ARG A 32 -8.99 -24.11 -18.63
N ALA A 33 -9.63 -23.55 -17.61
CA ALA A 33 -9.72 -22.10 -17.42
C ALA A 33 -8.36 -21.54 -16.99
N ILE A 34 -7.66 -22.22 -16.08
CA ILE A 34 -6.29 -21.85 -15.67
C ILE A 34 -5.33 -21.92 -16.87
N ALA A 35 -5.38 -23.00 -17.65
CA ALA A 35 -4.51 -23.16 -18.83
C ALA A 35 -4.75 -22.06 -19.88
N VAL A 36 -6.00 -21.64 -20.09
CA VAL A 36 -6.34 -20.52 -20.98
C VAL A 36 -5.81 -19.20 -20.41
N GLY A 37 -6.04 -18.92 -19.12
CA GLY A 37 -5.54 -17.71 -18.45
C GLY A 37 -4.02 -17.58 -18.54
N TRP A 38 -3.28 -18.69 -18.34
CA TRP A 38 -1.83 -18.70 -18.48
C TRP A 38 -1.37 -18.46 -19.92
N ALA A 39 -2.02 -19.08 -20.91
CA ALA A 39 -1.71 -18.85 -22.31
C ALA A 39 -1.95 -17.39 -22.74
N ASP A 40 -2.96 -16.73 -22.16
CA ASP A 40 -3.22 -15.31 -22.36
C ASP A 40 -2.13 -14.42 -21.75
N VAL A 41 -1.65 -14.73 -20.54
CA VAL A 41 -0.51 -14.02 -19.92
C VAL A 41 0.75 -14.17 -20.78
N GLU A 42 1.04 -15.37 -21.27
CA GLU A 42 2.16 -15.63 -22.18
C GLU A 42 2.04 -14.85 -23.51
N ALA A 43 0.82 -14.71 -24.03
CA ALA A 43 0.56 -13.90 -25.22
C ALA A 43 0.80 -12.40 -24.95
N ALA A 44 0.33 -11.89 -23.81
CA ALA A 44 0.55 -10.51 -23.38
C ALA A 44 2.05 -10.22 -23.18
N PHE A 45 2.79 -11.13 -22.55
CA PHE A 45 4.24 -11.03 -22.38
C PHE A 45 4.99 -10.98 -23.72
N LYS A 46 4.61 -11.83 -24.69
CA LYS A 46 5.18 -11.80 -26.06
C LYS A 46 4.83 -10.51 -26.80
N ALA A 47 3.69 -9.90 -26.52
CA ALA A 47 3.33 -8.61 -27.09
C ALA A 47 4.21 -7.49 -26.50
N TRP A 48 4.45 -7.52 -25.19
CA TRP A 48 5.34 -6.57 -24.50
C TRP A 48 6.77 -6.56 -25.05
N GLN A 49 7.32 -7.74 -25.35
CA GLN A 49 8.68 -7.88 -25.93
C GLN A 49 8.88 -7.09 -27.24
N LYS A 50 7.82 -6.62 -27.89
CA LYS A 50 7.88 -5.83 -29.12
C LYS A 50 8.00 -4.32 -28.88
N VAL A 51 7.66 -3.83 -27.68
CA VAL A 51 7.65 -2.39 -27.34
C VAL A 51 8.75 -2.04 -26.32
N ASP A 52 8.95 -2.93 -25.36
CA ASP A 52 10.12 -3.24 -24.53
C ASP A 52 11.07 -2.16 -23.95
N PRO A 53 10.58 -1.11 -23.25
CA PRO A 53 11.44 -0.24 -22.46
C PRO A 53 11.72 -0.75 -21.02
N ARG A 54 10.94 -1.71 -20.50
CA ARG A 54 10.99 -2.20 -19.09
C ARG A 54 11.15 -3.72 -18.99
N LYS A 55 12.16 -4.29 -19.66
CA LYS A 55 12.41 -5.74 -19.70
C LYS A 55 12.36 -6.41 -18.34
N ALA A 56 13.13 -5.89 -17.38
CA ALA A 56 13.31 -6.52 -16.09
C ALA A 56 12.03 -6.46 -15.24
N VAL A 57 11.32 -5.32 -15.23
CA VAL A 57 10.06 -5.18 -14.49
C VAL A 57 8.99 -6.15 -15.00
N ILE A 58 8.81 -6.27 -16.31
CA ILE A 58 7.80 -7.20 -16.85
C ILE A 58 8.22 -8.66 -16.66
N ALA A 59 9.52 -8.95 -16.68
CA ALA A 59 10.02 -10.27 -16.33
C ALA A 59 9.78 -10.62 -14.84
N GLU A 60 9.92 -9.65 -13.92
CA GLU A 60 9.58 -9.86 -12.50
C GLU A 60 8.09 -10.18 -12.34
N ARG A 61 7.22 -9.45 -13.05
CA ARG A 61 5.77 -9.68 -12.97
C ARG A 61 5.33 -11.01 -13.57
N HIS A 62 6.03 -11.47 -14.60
CA HIS A 62 5.87 -12.81 -15.15
C HIS A 62 6.29 -13.91 -14.15
N ASP A 63 7.45 -13.74 -13.50
CA ASP A 63 7.93 -14.67 -12.47
C ASP A 63 6.99 -14.75 -11.26
N GLU A 64 6.38 -13.63 -10.88
CA GLU A 64 5.37 -13.57 -9.82
C GLU A 64 4.11 -14.36 -10.17
N ALA A 65 3.54 -14.12 -11.35
CA ALA A 65 2.37 -14.86 -11.83
C ALA A 65 2.65 -16.38 -11.89
N LEU A 66 3.87 -16.74 -12.28
CA LEU A 66 4.33 -18.12 -12.26
C LEU A 66 4.45 -18.66 -10.83
N ALA A 67 4.98 -17.90 -9.88
CA ALA A 67 5.06 -18.29 -8.47
C ALA A 67 3.67 -18.47 -7.85
N ASP A 68 2.72 -17.60 -8.19
CA ASP A 68 1.33 -17.65 -7.74
C ASP A 68 0.61 -18.89 -8.25
N LEU A 69 0.77 -19.19 -9.54
CA LEU A 69 0.28 -20.41 -10.15
C LEU A 69 0.87 -21.66 -9.47
N ARG A 70 2.14 -21.61 -9.06
CA ARG A 70 2.80 -22.71 -8.36
C ARG A 70 2.27 -22.93 -6.94
N ARG A 71 1.84 -21.87 -6.24
CA ARG A 71 1.32 -21.96 -4.87
C ARG A 71 -0.06 -22.62 -4.83
N GLY A 72 -0.95 -22.30 -5.77
CA GLY A 72 -2.29 -22.90 -5.84
C GLY A 72 -3.15 -22.56 -4.62
N PHE A 73 -3.76 -21.37 -4.61
CA PHE A 73 -4.21 -20.68 -3.39
C PHE A 73 -5.35 -21.32 -2.58
N GLU A 74 -5.12 -21.54 -1.29
CA GLU A 74 -6.01 -21.19 -0.15
C GLU A 74 -5.10 -20.94 1.08
N TYR A 75 -5.15 -19.75 1.70
CA TYR A 75 -4.29 -19.42 2.84
C TYR A 75 -4.58 -20.34 4.05
N SER A 76 -3.64 -21.20 4.44
CA SER A 76 -3.64 -21.83 5.75
C SER A 76 -2.56 -21.22 6.63
N GLU A 77 -2.84 -21.09 7.93
CA GLU A 77 -1.88 -20.60 8.93
C GLU A 77 -0.73 -21.58 9.22
N ASP A 78 -0.81 -22.81 8.70
CA ASP A 78 0.01 -23.95 9.13
C ASP A 78 0.89 -24.60 8.04
N ASP A 79 1.00 -23.97 6.86
CA ASP A 79 1.82 -24.47 5.73
C ASP A 79 1.39 -25.88 5.23
N SER A 80 0.13 -26.29 5.48
CA SER A 80 -0.42 -27.55 4.97
C SER A 80 -0.69 -27.50 3.45
N PRO A 81 -0.71 -28.66 2.74
CA PRO A 81 -0.93 -28.68 1.29
C PRO A 81 -2.29 -28.06 0.92
N GLN A 82 -2.24 -26.86 0.33
CA GLN A 82 -3.41 -26.05 0.03
C GLN A 82 -4.28 -26.70 -1.06
N THR A 83 -5.60 -26.68 -0.86
CA THR A 83 -6.56 -26.90 -1.94
C THR A 83 -6.61 -25.67 -2.80
N ALA A 84 -6.13 -25.77 -4.04
CA ALA A 84 -6.10 -24.63 -4.91
C ALA A 84 -7.50 -24.14 -5.31
N ASN A 85 -7.76 -22.86 -5.08
CA ASN A 85 -8.94 -22.16 -5.54
C ASN A 85 -8.73 -21.70 -6.99
N ALA A 86 -9.25 -22.50 -7.92
CA ALA A 86 -9.12 -22.24 -9.35
C ALA A 86 -9.68 -20.87 -9.78
N ALA A 87 -10.75 -20.39 -9.13
CA ALA A 87 -11.35 -19.10 -9.45
C ALA A 87 -10.40 -17.93 -9.11
N MET A 88 -9.78 -17.96 -7.92
CA MET A 88 -8.80 -16.94 -7.53
C MET A 88 -7.55 -16.95 -8.42
N ILE A 89 -7.11 -18.12 -8.87
CA ILE A 89 -5.99 -18.23 -9.82
C ILE A 89 -6.36 -17.61 -11.16
N VAL A 90 -7.53 -17.93 -11.71
CA VAL A 90 -8.00 -17.37 -12.98
C VAL A 90 -8.13 -15.84 -12.90
N GLU A 91 -8.67 -15.34 -11.80
CA GLU A 91 -8.78 -13.91 -11.52
C GLU A 91 -7.40 -13.23 -11.45
N SER A 92 -6.45 -13.80 -10.68
CA SER A 92 -5.06 -13.29 -10.60
C SER A 92 -4.37 -13.26 -11.97
N LEU A 93 -4.48 -14.33 -12.78
CA LEU A 93 -3.95 -14.35 -14.13
C LEU A 93 -4.61 -13.29 -15.03
N GLY A 94 -5.91 -13.04 -14.85
CA GLY A 94 -6.64 -11.97 -15.53
C GLY A 94 -6.10 -10.58 -15.17
N TYR A 95 -5.80 -10.33 -13.89
CA TYR A 95 -5.18 -9.07 -13.44
C TYR A 95 -3.79 -8.87 -14.05
N VAL A 96 -2.92 -9.89 -13.99
CA VAL A 96 -1.57 -9.83 -14.57
C VAL A 96 -1.62 -9.54 -16.07
N LYS A 97 -2.52 -10.23 -16.79
CA LYS A 97 -2.73 -9.99 -18.22
C LYS A 97 -3.12 -8.54 -18.48
N SER A 98 -4.13 -8.04 -17.78
CA SER A 98 -4.64 -6.67 -17.93
C SER A 98 -3.56 -5.63 -17.65
N GLU A 99 -2.74 -5.84 -16.62
CA GLU A 99 -1.61 -4.98 -16.27
C GLU A 99 -0.60 -4.91 -17.42
N ILE A 100 -0.16 -6.07 -17.94
CA ILE A 100 0.81 -6.13 -19.05
C ILE A 100 0.23 -5.50 -20.34
N GLU A 101 -1.05 -5.76 -20.66
CA GLU A 101 -1.71 -5.18 -21.83
C GLU A 101 -1.86 -3.65 -21.71
N GLY A 102 -2.23 -3.15 -20.54
CA GLY A 102 -2.30 -1.72 -20.25
C GLY A 102 -0.95 -1.03 -20.41
N LEU A 103 0.10 -1.60 -19.81
CA LEU A 103 1.46 -1.11 -19.98
C LEU A 103 1.92 -1.17 -21.44
N THR A 104 1.59 -2.23 -22.17
CA THR A 104 1.92 -2.38 -23.59
C THR A 104 1.28 -1.27 -24.42
N LYS A 105 0.01 -0.95 -24.16
CA LYS A 105 -0.73 0.12 -24.84
C LYS A 105 -0.11 1.49 -24.55
N ILE A 106 0.26 1.74 -23.30
CA ILE A 106 0.98 2.96 -22.90
C ILE A 106 2.31 3.06 -23.65
N ALA A 107 3.15 2.03 -23.57
CA ALA A 107 4.46 1.99 -24.20
C ALA A 107 4.39 2.21 -25.72
N ALA A 108 3.46 1.55 -26.41
CA ALA A 108 3.25 1.69 -27.85
C ALA A 108 2.79 3.11 -28.26
N SER A 109 2.21 3.86 -27.33
CA SER A 109 1.71 5.22 -27.56
C SER A 109 2.73 6.32 -27.26
N ILE A 110 3.92 5.96 -26.75
CA ILE A 110 4.98 6.92 -26.44
C ILE A 110 5.55 7.47 -27.74
N ARG A 111 5.53 8.80 -27.87
CA ARG A 111 6.05 9.54 -29.02
C ARG A 111 7.42 10.10 -28.70
N ALA A 112 8.32 10.02 -29.68
CA ALA A 112 9.57 10.77 -29.61
C ALA A 112 9.26 12.27 -29.76
N PRO A 113 9.75 13.12 -28.85
CA PRO A 113 9.53 14.56 -28.94
C PRO A 113 10.28 15.15 -30.14
N ALA A 114 9.62 16.07 -30.87
CA ALA A 114 10.23 16.80 -31.98
C ALA A 114 11.28 17.84 -31.52
N GLY A 115 11.24 18.21 -30.25
CA GLY A 115 12.18 19.12 -29.59
C GLY A 115 11.83 19.28 -28.11
N PHE A 116 12.72 19.93 -27.35
CA PHE A 116 12.62 20.09 -25.89
C PHE A 116 12.38 21.54 -25.45
N GLY A 117 11.68 22.31 -26.30
CA GLY A 117 11.28 23.68 -26.02
C GLY A 117 9.97 23.79 -25.23
N PRO A 118 9.34 24.97 -25.17
CA PRO A 118 8.09 25.18 -24.43
C PRO A 118 6.94 24.23 -24.81
N ASP A 119 6.91 23.74 -26.05
CA ASP A 119 5.89 22.80 -26.51
C ASP A 119 6.04 21.41 -25.86
N PHE A 120 7.27 20.99 -25.53
CA PHE A 120 7.52 19.75 -24.79
C PHE A 120 6.90 19.80 -23.40
N ALA A 121 6.84 20.97 -22.76
CA ALA A 121 6.20 21.15 -21.46
C ALA A 121 4.67 21.24 -21.53
N LYS A 122 4.06 21.14 -22.72
CA LYS A 122 2.60 21.28 -22.92
C LYS A 122 1.98 20.08 -23.64
N ALA A 123 2.72 19.46 -24.55
CA ALA A 123 2.25 18.35 -25.35
C ALA A 123 2.61 17.01 -24.68
N CYS A 124 1.60 16.23 -24.32
CA CYS A 124 1.79 14.90 -23.75
C CYS A 124 2.49 13.98 -24.74
N GLN A 125 3.54 13.30 -24.28
CA GLN A 125 4.27 12.35 -25.10
C GLN A 125 3.67 10.94 -25.08
N ILE A 126 2.77 10.64 -24.13
CA ILE A 126 2.07 9.36 -24.07
C ILE A 126 0.64 9.56 -24.60
N ALA A 127 0.38 9.10 -25.83
CA ALA A 127 -0.90 9.37 -26.49
C ALA A 127 -2.08 8.56 -25.92
N ALA A 128 -1.82 7.45 -25.22
CA ALA A 128 -2.85 6.62 -24.63
C ALA A 128 -3.40 7.17 -23.29
N VAL A 129 -2.75 8.17 -22.69
CA VAL A 129 -3.26 8.82 -21.47
C VAL A 129 -4.41 9.73 -21.86
N GLU A 130 -5.61 9.42 -21.37
CA GLU A 130 -6.80 10.22 -21.63
C GLU A 130 -6.81 11.47 -20.75
N ASN A 131 -7.34 12.59 -21.28
CA ASN A 131 -7.34 13.89 -20.61
C ASN A 131 -5.96 14.31 -20.07
N CYS A 132 -4.91 13.95 -20.81
CA CYS A 132 -3.54 14.12 -20.37
C CYS A 132 -3.16 15.59 -20.15
N VAL A 133 -2.53 15.86 -19.01
CA VAL A 133 -1.95 17.15 -18.62
C VAL A 133 -0.49 16.94 -18.29
N VAL A 134 0.39 17.74 -18.89
CA VAL A 134 1.80 17.80 -18.50
C VAL A 134 1.91 18.66 -17.25
N GLU A 135 2.25 18.05 -16.13
CA GLU A 135 2.39 18.76 -14.85
C GLU A 135 3.79 19.38 -14.72
N SER A 136 4.81 18.67 -15.21
CA SER A 136 6.17 19.22 -15.29
C SER A 136 7.00 18.52 -16.36
N ALA A 137 8.06 19.18 -16.80
CA ALA A 137 9.02 18.65 -17.74
C ALA A 137 10.37 19.34 -17.54
N GLY A 138 11.46 18.67 -17.91
CA GLY A 138 12.79 19.24 -17.74
C GLY A 138 13.91 18.43 -18.38
N VAL A 139 15.13 18.87 -18.10
CA VAL A 139 16.36 18.20 -18.53
C VAL A 139 17.26 17.99 -17.31
N LEU A 140 17.64 16.75 -17.07
CA LEU A 140 18.63 16.34 -16.08
C LEU A 140 19.98 16.21 -16.77
N ASN A 141 21.04 16.58 -16.07
CA ASN A 141 22.40 16.48 -16.57
C ASN A 141 23.28 15.84 -15.50
N ALA A 142 24.18 14.94 -15.91
CA ALA A 142 25.15 14.30 -15.03
C ALA A 142 26.42 13.93 -15.81
N GLY A 143 27.48 13.53 -15.11
CA GLY A 143 28.78 13.23 -15.68
C GLY A 143 29.70 14.44 -15.86
N GLU A 144 30.96 14.15 -16.14
CA GLU A 144 32.04 15.13 -16.33
C GLU A 144 32.07 15.72 -17.76
N GLU A 145 32.86 16.78 -17.93
CA GLU A 145 33.09 17.42 -19.23
C GLU A 145 33.63 16.40 -20.27
N GLY A 146 32.98 16.31 -21.43
CA GLY A 146 33.28 15.31 -22.46
C GLY A 146 32.61 13.94 -22.29
N ARG A 147 31.99 13.65 -21.13
CA ARG A 147 31.17 12.44 -20.88
C ARG A 147 29.78 12.76 -20.33
N ARG A 148 29.40 14.04 -20.35
CA ARG A 148 28.10 14.53 -19.87
C ARG A 148 26.95 13.80 -20.54
N ARG A 149 26.00 13.35 -19.73
CA ARG A 149 24.72 12.80 -20.15
C ARG A 149 23.62 13.81 -19.90
N SER A 150 22.70 13.88 -20.85
CA SER A 150 21.53 14.74 -20.79
C SER A 150 20.29 13.90 -20.98
N VAL A 151 19.37 13.97 -20.02
CA VAL A 151 18.10 13.23 -20.02
C VAL A 151 16.95 14.22 -19.99
N ALA A 152 16.14 14.24 -21.03
CA ALA A 152 14.88 14.96 -21.01
C ALA A 152 13.80 14.10 -20.37
N TRP A 153 12.90 14.70 -19.60
CA TRP A 153 11.82 13.99 -18.95
C TRP A 153 10.52 14.80 -18.94
N GLN A 154 9.41 14.09 -18.86
CA GLN A 154 8.08 14.66 -18.71
C GLN A 154 7.31 13.88 -17.64
N TYR A 155 6.64 14.60 -16.74
CA TYR A 155 5.68 14.08 -15.79
C TYR A 155 4.28 14.58 -16.16
N MET A 156 3.33 13.65 -16.23
CA MET A 156 1.97 13.90 -16.68
C MET A 156 0.95 13.17 -15.82
N SER A 157 -0.25 13.72 -15.77
CA SER A 157 -1.42 13.10 -15.17
C SER A 157 -2.56 13.01 -16.17
N GLY A 158 -3.52 12.14 -15.89
CA GLY A 158 -4.70 11.94 -16.70
C GLY A 158 -5.43 10.69 -16.24
N LEU A 159 -6.01 9.96 -17.20
CA LEU A 159 -6.71 8.72 -16.96
C LEU A 159 -6.07 7.59 -17.76
N GLU A 160 -6.15 6.39 -17.21
CA GLU A 160 -5.79 5.17 -17.93
C GLU A 160 -6.60 5.03 -19.23
N PRO A 161 -6.10 4.26 -20.21
CA PRO A 161 -6.83 4.04 -21.45
C PRO A 161 -8.18 3.36 -21.18
N GLY A 162 -9.28 4.04 -21.48
CA GLY A 162 -10.64 3.65 -21.07
C GLY A 162 -11.27 4.55 -20.00
N GLY A 163 -10.53 5.52 -19.46
CA GLY A 163 -11.06 6.68 -18.72
C GLY A 163 -11.47 6.43 -17.26
N GLY A 164 -11.29 5.22 -16.74
CA GLY A 164 -11.85 4.83 -15.43
C GLY A 164 -10.96 5.11 -14.21
N ILE A 165 -9.63 5.15 -14.38
CA ILE A 165 -8.67 5.13 -13.26
C ILE A 165 -7.70 6.31 -13.42
N PRO A 166 -7.46 7.12 -12.37
CA PRO A 166 -6.42 8.14 -12.37
C PRO A 166 -5.06 7.54 -12.68
N LEU A 167 -4.32 8.20 -13.57
CA LEU A 167 -3.00 7.78 -14.00
C LEU A 167 -2.03 8.94 -13.88
N ARG A 168 -0.91 8.68 -13.22
CA ARG A 168 0.30 9.51 -13.21
C ARG A 168 1.40 8.76 -13.93
N ALA A 169 2.14 9.46 -14.77
CA ALA A 169 3.21 8.86 -15.56
C ALA A 169 4.41 9.80 -15.66
N ALA A 170 5.61 9.22 -15.58
CA ALA A 170 6.83 9.91 -15.96
C ALA A 170 7.52 9.13 -17.09
N VAL A 171 8.09 9.86 -18.05
CA VAL A 171 8.77 9.28 -19.22
C VAL A 171 10.06 10.07 -19.49
N ALA A 172 11.10 9.37 -19.92
CA ALA A 172 12.43 9.93 -20.09
C ALA A 172 13.09 9.52 -21.40
N TRP A 173 13.89 10.43 -21.97
CA TRP A 173 14.68 10.23 -23.18
C TRP A 173 16.13 10.65 -22.96
N ASP A 174 17.06 9.85 -23.47
CA ASP A 174 18.45 10.23 -23.62
C ASP A 174 18.56 11.18 -24.82
N ILE A 175 19.02 12.40 -24.54
CA ILE A 175 19.18 13.48 -25.52
C ILE A 175 20.65 13.84 -25.72
N THR A 176 21.57 12.99 -25.28
CA THR A 176 23.01 13.17 -25.47
C THR A 176 23.40 13.01 -26.94
N GLY A 177 22.70 12.13 -27.66
CA GLY A 177 22.94 11.83 -29.06
C GLY A 177 22.25 12.79 -30.03
N PRO A 178 22.41 12.57 -31.35
CA PRO A 178 21.81 13.41 -32.40
C PRO A 178 20.28 13.29 -32.48
N ALA A 179 19.69 12.27 -31.86
CA ALA A 179 18.25 12.05 -31.81
C ALA A 179 17.85 11.53 -30.43
N PRO A 180 16.67 11.91 -29.90
CA PRO A 180 16.16 11.38 -28.64
C PRO A 180 15.99 9.86 -28.68
N GLN A 181 16.51 9.17 -27.68
CA GLN A 181 16.30 7.75 -27.48
C GLN A 181 15.42 7.54 -26.24
N LEU A 182 14.33 6.78 -26.36
CA LEU A 182 13.50 6.46 -25.20
C LEU A 182 14.34 5.66 -24.20
N ILE A 183 14.44 6.15 -22.96
CA ILE A 183 15.01 5.40 -21.84
C ILE A 183 13.92 4.48 -21.29
N GLY A 184 12.76 5.07 -21.00
CA GLY A 184 11.58 4.34 -20.56
C GLY A 184 10.62 5.24 -19.80
N PHE A 185 9.74 4.62 -19.01
CA PHE A 185 8.69 5.31 -18.28
C PHE A 185 8.35 4.61 -16.96
N THR A 186 7.59 5.29 -16.11
CA THR A 186 6.84 4.73 -14.98
C THR A 186 5.39 5.21 -15.02
N THR A 187 4.48 4.44 -14.44
CA THR A 187 3.04 4.71 -14.34
C THR A 187 2.53 4.27 -12.98
N THR A 188 1.60 5.03 -12.41
CA THR A 188 0.95 4.70 -11.15
C THR A 188 -0.39 5.42 -11.03
N GLU A 189 -1.32 4.84 -10.29
CA GLU A 189 -2.54 5.47 -9.81
C GLU A 189 -2.32 6.32 -8.54
N GLY A 190 -1.20 6.07 -7.83
CA GLY A 190 -0.80 6.78 -6.62
C GLY A 190 -0.02 8.06 -6.91
N GLU A 191 1.22 8.17 -6.46
CA GLU A 191 2.05 9.37 -6.60
C GLU A 191 3.30 9.08 -7.43
N ALA A 192 3.73 10.03 -8.26
CA ALA A 192 5.03 9.99 -8.91
C ALA A 192 5.70 11.36 -8.78
N SER A 193 7.03 11.37 -8.81
CA SER A 193 7.81 12.60 -8.64
C SER A 193 8.81 12.81 -9.76
N THR A 194 9.49 13.95 -9.72
CA THR A 194 10.58 14.29 -10.62
C THR A 194 11.62 13.16 -10.69
N PRO A 195 12.02 12.71 -11.89
CA PRO A 195 13.09 11.73 -12.04
C PRO A 195 14.42 12.23 -11.47
N LEU A 196 15.22 11.31 -10.96
CA LEU A 196 16.54 11.56 -10.42
C LEU A 196 17.59 10.93 -11.33
N LEU A 197 18.56 11.72 -11.77
CA LEU A 197 19.73 11.24 -12.50
C LEU A 197 20.90 11.19 -11.49
N ILE A 198 21.32 10.00 -11.13
CA ILE A 198 22.31 9.72 -10.09
C ILE A 198 23.61 9.29 -10.75
N ASP A 199 24.69 9.98 -10.41
CA ASP A 199 26.06 9.63 -10.79
C ASP A 199 26.85 9.39 -9.49
N ASP A 200 27.21 8.14 -9.22
CA ASP A 200 28.01 7.77 -8.04
C ASP A 200 29.52 7.72 -8.34
N GLY A 201 29.95 8.15 -9.54
CA GLY A 201 31.32 8.10 -10.03
C GLY A 201 31.67 6.78 -10.73
N GLU A 202 30.91 5.71 -10.50
CA GLU A 202 31.08 4.41 -11.17
C GLU A 202 29.92 4.08 -12.12
N LYS A 203 28.72 4.47 -11.73
CA LYS A 203 27.44 4.14 -12.36
C LYS A 203 26.65 5.41 -12.57
N LEU A 204 26.03 5.49 -13.74
CA LEU A 204 25.00 6.48 -14.00
C LEU A 204 23.63 5.79 -14.03
N MET A 205 22.73 6.24 -13.17
CA MET A 205 21.41 5.67 -12.99
C MET A 205 20.32 6.72 -13.18
N LEU A 206 19.19 6.33 -13.75
CA LEU A 206 17.98 7.13 -13.79
C LEU A 206 16.92 6.44 -12.96
N HIS A 207 16.45 7.10 -11.92
CA HIS A 207 15.34 6.66 -11.11
C HIS A 207 14.11 7.51 -11.39
N MET A 208 12.99 6.87 -11.64
CA MET A 208 11.68 7.50 -11.74
C MET A 208 10.84 7.08 -10.53
N PRO A 209 10.79 7.91 -9.47
CA PRO A 209 10.12 7.53 -8.25
C PRO A 209 8.61 7.48 -8.45
N ALA A 210 7.98 6.43 -7.94
CA ALA A 210 6.54 6.27 -7.98
C ALA A 210 6.03 5.33 -6.87
N ARG A 211 4.81 5.60 -6.41
CA ARG A 211 4.10 4.90 -5.33
C ARG A 211 2.72 4.52 -5.84
N THR A 212 2.29 3.28 -5.62
CA THR A 212 0.89 2.86 -5.86
C THR A 212 -0.03 3.55 -4.85
N ALA A 213 -1.31 3.72 -5.19
CA ALA A 213 -2.29 4.21 -4.23
C ALA A 213 -2.66 3.12 -3.22
N GLY A 214 -3.34 3.53 -2.13
CA GLY A 214 -3.85 2.61 -1.13
C GLY A 214 -2.82 2.19 -0.09
N THR A 215 -3.07 1.06 0.59
CA THR A 215 -2.42 0.71 1.85
C THR A 215 -1.32 -0.34 1.73
N GLY A 216 -0.97 -0.85 0.55
CA GLY A 216 -0.39 -2.21 0.43
C GLY A 216 1.00 -2.36 -0.17
N GLU A 217 1.27 -1.93 -1.40
CA GLU A 217 2.45 -2.37 -2.18
C GLU A 217 3.19 -1.17 -2.76
N GLY A 218 3.44 -0.17 -1.92
CA GLY A 218 3.80 1.19 -2.29
C GLY A 218 5.10 1.41 -3.08
N ASN A 219 5.58 0.54 -3.95
CA ASN A 219 6.64 0.86 -4.92
C ASN A 219 6.13 0.62 -6.35
N ALA A 220 5.97 1.71 -7.10
CA ALA A 220 5.83 1.72 -8.56
C ALA A 220 7.09 2.28 -9.23
N ASP A 221 8.16 2.47 -8.45
CA ASP A 221 9.44 3.01 -8.88
C ASP A 221 10.01 2.23 -10.08
N THR A 222 10.73 2.95 -10.95
CA THR A 222 11.49 2.31 -12.02
C THR A 222 12.91 2.83 -12.06
N LEU A 223 13.88 1.92 -12.12
CA LEU A 223 15.30 2.21 -12.20
C LEU A 223 15.87 1.81 -13.56
N TYR A 224 16.78 2.62 -14.07
CA TYR A 224 17.56 2.35 -15.28
C TYR A 224 19.03 2.59 -14.97
N LEU A 225 19.89 1.71 -15.50
CA LEU A 225 21.34 1.80 -15.41
C LEU A 225 21.91 2.04 -16.80
N LEU A 226 22.76 3.06 -16.95
CA LEU A 226 23.50 3.26 -18.19
C LEU A 226 24.64 2.23 -18.30
N ARG A 227 24.63 1.48 -19.39
CA ARG A 227 25.67 0.52 -19.80
C ARG A 227 26.32 0.95 -21.11
N SER A 228 27.30 0.17 -21.56
CA SER A 228 27.99 0.40 -22.84
C SER A 228 27.07 0.36 -24.06
N ASP A 229 26.01 -0.44 -23.99
CA ASP A 229 25.03 -0.66 -25.06
C ASP A 229 23.76 0.20 -24.93
N GLY A 230 23.64 0.99 -23.86
CA GLY A 230 22.52 1.91 -23.64
C GLY A 230 21.95 1.84 -22.23
N TRP A 231 20.73 2.35 -22.06
CA TRP A 231 20.02 2.29 -20.79
C TRP A 231 19.36 0.92 -20.62
N ALA A 232 19.67 0.24 -19.52
CA ALA A 232 19.06 -1.03 -19.15
C ALA A 232 18.10 -0.82 -17.98
N ASN A 233 16.85 -1.28 -18.10
CA ASN A 233 15.91 -1.28 -16.99
C ASN A 233 16.34 -2.30 -15.92
N ILE A 234 16.32 -1.88 -14.66
CA ILE A 234 16.62 -2.72 -13.51
C ILE A 234 15.31 -3.01 -12.76
N GLY A 235 15.01 -4.30 -12.57
CA GLY A 235 13.91 -4.79 -11.75
C GLY A 235 14.20 -4.49 -10.28
N MET A 236 13.26 -3.81 -9.62
CA MET A 236 13.46 -3.30 -8.27
C MET A 236 12.79 -4.15 -7.20
N ASN A 237 11.93 -5.12 -7.56
CA ASN A 237 11.11 -5.83 -6.57
C ASN A 237 11.49 -7.30 -6.40
N GLY A 238 12.32 -7.88 -7.28
CA GLY A 238 12.71 -9.29 -7.24
C GLY A 238 13.34 -9.72 -5.90
N TRP A 239 14.09 -8.83 -5.25
CA TRP A 239 14.70 -9.08 -3.93
C TRP A 239 13.69 -9.38 -2.82
N LYS A 240 12.42 -8.96 -2.95
CA LYS A 240 11.37 -9.25 -1.95
C LYS A 240 11.08 -10.75 -1.82
N TYR A 241 11.22 -11.52 -2.91
CA TYR A 241 11.10 -12.99 -2.85
C TYR A 241 12.26 -13.62 -2.08
N GLU A 242 13.46 -13.14 -2.34
CA GLU A 242 14.65 -13.54 -1.61
C GLU A 242 14.56 -13.18 -0.13
N LEU A 243 14.05 -11.98 0.20
CA LEU A 243 13.84 -11.53 1.58
C LEU A 243 13.01 -12.53 2.39
N ARG A 244 11.90 -13.03 1.84
CA ARG A 244 11.03 -14.00 2.54
C ARG A 244 11.76 -15.26 2.97
N THR A 245 12.78 -15.68 2.22
CA THR A 245 13.60 -16.87 2.54
C THR A 245 14.71 -16.58 3.55
N ARG A 246 15.09 -15.31 3.71
CA ARG A 246 16.17 -14.85 4.59
C ARG A 246 15.67 -14.31 5.93
N LEU A 247 14.39 -13.92 6.03
CA LEU A 247 13.79 -13.46 7.27
C LEU A 247 13.53 -14.61 8.25
N PRO A 248 13.65 -14.38 9.57
CA PRO A 248 13.14 -15.30 10.59
C PRO A 248 11.66 -15.59 10.38
N LYS A 249 11.22 -16.81 10.74
CA LYS A 249 9.81 -17.18 10.69
C LYS A 249 8.94 -16.21 11.49
N GLY A 250 7.77 -15.90 10.95
CA GLY A 250 6.80 -14.99 11.54
C GLY A 250 7.13 -13.51 11.38
N LEU A 251 8.17 -13.18 10.59
CA LEU A 251 8.50 -11.82 10.19
C LEU A 251 8.27 -11.61 8.69
N GLY A 252 7.78 -10.44 8.32
CA GLY A 252 7.52 -10.09 6.92
C GLY A 252 7.69 -8.61 6.61
N LEU A 253 7.81 -8.31 5.32
CA LEU A 253 7.67 -6.98 4.75
C LEU A 253 6.29 -6.89 4.09
N TRP A 254 5.45 -5.97 4.53
CA TRP A 254 4.06 -5.83 4.06
C TRP A 254 3.79 -4.52 3.33
N LYS A 255 4.81 -3.68 3.15
CA LYS A 255 4.70 -2.36 2.54
C LYS A 255 5.82 -2.15 1.54
N GLY A 256 5.64 -1.12 0.72
CA GLY A 256 6.73 -0.59 -0.08
C GLY A 256 7.88 -0.07 0.80
N VAL A 257 9.05 0.02 0.20
CA VAL A 257 10.26 0.52 0.86
C VAL A 257 10.68 1.86 0.27
N GLU A 258 11.63 2.54 0.88
CA GLU A 258 12.32 3.68 0.28
C GLU A 258 13.72 3.27 -0.14
N TYR A 259 14.08 3.56 -1.39
CA TYR A 259 15.39 3.21 -1.93
C TYR A 259 16.37 4.38 -1.76
N SER A 260 17.47 4.13 -1.06
CA SER A 260 18.67 4.98 -1.13
C SER A 260 19.51 4.54 -2.32
N LEU A 261 19.58 5.37 -3.35
CA LEU A 261 20.28 5.03 -4.58
C LEU A 261 21.78 5.33 -4.54
N TYR A 262 22.22 6.15 -3.59
CA TYR A 262 23.62 6.21 -3.20
C TYR A 262 23.93 4.96 -2.38
N GLY A 263 24.61 4.00 -3.00
CA GLY A 263 24.90 2.68 -2.41
C GLY A 263 23.83 1.60 -2.64
N ILE A 264 22.76 1.91 -3.37
CA ILE A 264 21.64 1.00 -3.73
C ILE A 264 21.20 0.14 -2.52
N SER A 265 20.50 0.76 -1.58
CA SER A 265 20.06 0.12 -0.34
C SER A 265 18.64 0.55 0.05
N SER A 266 18.10 -0.09 1.09
CA SER A 266 16.83 0.30 1.69
C SER A 266 16.78 -0.05 3.16
N SER A 267 16.17 0.83 3.96
CA SER A 267 15.72 0.51 5.32
C SER A 267 14.21 0.37 5.31
N PHE A 268 13.71 -0.66 5.98
CA PHE A 268 12.28 -0.95 6.01
C PHE A 268 11.87 -1.59 7.34
N SER A 269 10.64 -1.31 7.73
CA SER A 269 10.07 -1.90 8.94
C SER A 269 9.71 -3.38 8.72
N LEU A 270 9.70 -4.14 9.80
CA LEU A 270 9.29 -5.54 9.80
C LEU A 270 7.98 -5.71 10.55
N TRP A 271 7.10 -6.52 9.97
CA TRP A 271 5.83 -6.94 10.55
C TRP A 271 5.97 -8.32 11.17
N ARG A 272 5.28 -8.53 12.28
CA ARG A 272 4.93 -9.87 12.79
C ARG A 272 3.66 -10.35 12.10
N ASP A 273 3.44 -11.66 12.05
CA ASP A 273 2.16 -12.21 11.53
C ASP A 273 0.93 -11.69 12.31
N SER A 274 1.12 -11.35 13.59
CA SER A 274 0.09 -10.77 14.44
C SER A 274 -0.12 -9.26 14.25
N ASP A 275 0.71 -8.60 13.44
CA ASP A 275 0.67 -7.16 13.30
C ASP A 275 -0.53 -6.70 12.47
N ALA A 276 -0.95 -5.50 12.81
CA ALA A 276 -1.79 -4.65 12.01
C ALA A 276 -1.16 -4.26 10.67
N ASN A 277 -1.97 -4.14 9.61
CA ASN A 277 -1.51 -3.69 8.29
C ASN A 277 -0.81 -2.31 8.34
N CYS A 278 -1.23 -1.38 9.21
CA CYS A 278 -0.59 -0.06 9.32
C CYS A 278 0.75 -0.07 10.04
N CYS A 279 0.99 -1.07 10.89
CA CYS A 279 1.74 -0.82 12.11
C CYS A 279 2.75 -1.94 12.41
N PRO A 280 3.98 -1.83 11.88
CA PRO A 280 5.03 -2.80 12.09
C PRO A 280 5.52 -2.73 13.54
N THR A 281 5.64 -3.90 14.19
CA THR A 281 6.17 -4.00 15.55
C THR A 281 7.46 -4.80 15.66
N ALA A 282 7.86 -5.52 14.60
CA ALA A 282 8.99 -6.45 14.67
C ALA A 282 10.36 -5.79 14.66
N GLY A 283 10.42 -4.47 14.55
CA GLY A 283 11.65 -3.70 14.39
C GLY A 283 11.84 -3.31 12.93
N ASP A 284 13.09 -3.23 12.52
CA ASP A 284 13.50 -2.82 11.18
C ASP A 284 14.57 -3.74 10.60
N ALA A 285 14.74 -3.65 9.30
CA ALA A 285 15.85 -4.24 8.59
C ALA A 285 16.47 -3.23 7.62
N TYR A 286 17.76 -3.40 7.40
CA TYR A 286 18.52 -2.74 6.36
C TYR A 286 18.96 -3.77 5.34
N ALA A 287 18.74 -3.50 4.06
CA ALA A 287 19.26 -4.30 2.96
C ALA A 287 20.11 -3.43 2.05
N SER A 288 21.33 -3.90 1.74
CA SER A 288 22.09 -3.40 0.59
C SER A 288 21.90 -4.35 -0.58
N PHE A 289 21.85 -3.77 -1.78
CA PHE A 289 21.54 -4.52 -2.99
C PHE A 289 22.72 -4.50 -3.97
N LYS A 290 22.83 -5.60 -4.71
CA LYS A 290 23.60 -5.67 -5.95
C LYS A 290 22.67 -5.86 -7.13
N ILE A 291 23.13 -5.46 -8.31
CA ILE A 291 22.43 -5.71 -9.57
C ILE A 291 22.93 -7.03 -10.13
N VAL A 292 22.06 -8.03 -10.23
CA VAL A 292 22.32 -9.35 -10.82
C VAL A 292 21.22 -9.62 -11.85
N ASP A 293 21.61 -9.95 -13.09
CA ASP A 293 20.67 -10.25 -14.18
C ASP A 293 19.56 -9.20 -14.34
N ASP A 294 19.95 -7.92 -14.33
CA ASP A 294 19.06 -6.75 -14.43
C ASP A 294 18.06 -6.61 -13.28
N ARG A 295 18.35 -7.17 -12.11
CA ARG A 295 17.47 -7.10 -10.94
C ARG A 295 18.25 -6.79 -9.66
N LEU A 296 17.59 -6.12 -8.72
CA LEU A 296 18.10 -5.98 -7.36
C LEU A 296 18.08 -7.33 -6.65
N SER A 297 19.20 -7.67 -6.02
CA SER A 297 19.34 -8.84 -5.16
C SER A 297 20.01 -8.49 -3.83
N ILE A 298 19.49 -9.12 -2.79
CA ILE A 298 20.11 -9.57 -1.54
C ILE A 298 21.64 -9.55 -1.40
N ASP A 299 22.33 -8.40 -1.27
CA ASP A 299 23.76 -8.44 -0.94
C ASP A 299 23.98 -8.63 0.57
N THR A 300 23.69 -7.61 1.36
CA THR A 300 23.70 -7.68 2.83
C THR A 300 22.31 -7.45 3.38
N LEU A 301 21.94 -8.20 4.41
CA LEU A 301 20.71 -8.03 5.18
C LEU A 301 21.06 -7.95 6.66
N GLU A 302 20.78 -6.81 7.26
CA GLU A 302 20.90 -6.57 8.69
C GLU A 302 19.49 -6.46 9.27
N ILE A 303 19.22 -7.26 10.31
CA ILE A 303 17.91 -7.28 10.97
C ILE A 303 18.11 -6.73 12.37
N ASN A 304 17.38 -5.66 12.67
CA ASN A 304 17.33 -5.04 13.98
C ASN A 304 15.97 -5.38 14.61
N PRO A 305 15.83 -6.58 15.20
CA PRO A 305 14.56 -6.95 15.80
C PRO A 305 14.26 -6.00 16.95
N ALA A 306 13.04 -5.48 17.00
CA ALA A 306 12.56 -4.86 18.22
C ALA A 306 12.63 -5.92 19.33
N ALA A 307 13.16 -5.54 20.50
CA ALA A 307 13.01 -6.37 21.69
C ALA A 307 11.54 -6.81 21.75
N ALA A 308 11.30 -8.10 22.01
CA ALA A 308 9.94 -8.59 22.18
C ALA A 308 9.35 -7.87 23.40
N VAL A 309 8.77 -6.69 23.17
CA VAL A 309 8.01 -5.99 24.17
C VAL A 309 6.72 -6.79 24.28
N GLN A 310 6.77 -7.86 25.07
CA GLN A 310 5.57 -8.45 25.63
C GLN A 310 5.01 -7.42 26.60
N VAL A 311 4.33 -6.41 26.07
CA VAL A 311 3.48 -5.63 26.94
C VAL A 311 2.34 -6.56 27.32
N LYS A 312 2.28 -6.95 28.59
CA LYS A 312 1.19 -7.77 29.11
C LYS A 312 -0.12 -6.98 28.97
N PRO A 313 -1.27 -7.65 28.75
CA PRO A 313 -2.55 -6.96 28.75
C PRO A 313 -2.75 -6.32 30.12
N LEU A 314 -3.58 -5.29 30.18
CA LEU A 314 -4.07 -4.82 31.48
C LEU A 314 -4.75 -6.01 32.18
N SER A 315 -4.36 -6.27 33.42
CA SER A 315 -4.85 -7.40 34.21
C SER A 315 -6.26 -7.18 34.78
N CYS A 316 -6.95 -6.11 34.39
CA CYS A 316 -8.25 -5.73 34.90
C CYS A 316 -9.36 -5.89 33.85
N PRO A 317 -10.61 -6.09 34.29
CA PRO A 317 -11.78 -5.97 33.42
C PRO A 317 -11.87 -4.56 32.82
N ILE A 318 -12.42 -4.46 31.62
CA ILE A 318 -12.47 -3.20 30.86
C ILE A 318 -13.17 -2.04 31.58
N LEU A 319 -14.17 -2.32 32.43
CA LEU A 319 -14.84 -1.30 33.26
C LEU A 319 -13.93 -0.66 34.32
N LYS A 320 -12.78 -1.28 34.61
CA LYS A 320 -11.78 -0.74 35.55
C LYS A 320 -10.62 -0.05 34.85
N ALA A 321 -10.62 -0.01 33.52
CA ALA A 321 -9.55 0.62 32.76
C ALA A 321 -9.89 2.08 32.43
N SER A 322 -8.89 2.95 32.58
CA SER A 322 -8.96 4.34 32.14
C SER A 322 -7.75 4.65 31.27
N TYR A 323 -7.98 5.32 30.13
CA TYR A 323 -6.97 5.62 29.13
C TYR A 323 -6.76 7.12 29.13
N HIS A 324 -5.51 7.54 29.21
CA HIS A 324 -5.18 8.95 29.32
C HIS A 324 -4.57 9.43 28.02
N SER A 325 -5.00 10.62 27.61
CA SER A 325 -4.42 11.33 26.49
C SER A 325 -2.93 11.58 26.73
N PRO A 326 -2.04 11.33 25.76
CA PRO A 326 -0.62 11.67 25.88
C PRO A 326 -0.37 13.19 25.84
N TRP A 327 -1.42 13.98 25.57
CA TRP A 327 -1.37 15.43 25.44
C TRP A 327 -1.63 16.13 26.78
N PRO A 328 -1.15 17.37 26.99
CA PRO A 328 -1.37 18.14 28.22
C PRO A 328 -2.83 18.54 28.48
N THR A 329 -3.76 18.17 27.60
CA THR A 329 -5.17 18.56 27.61
C THR A 329 -6.04 17.78 28.61
N ARG A 330 -5.47 16.81 29.34
CA ARG A 330 -6.12 16.04 30.43
C ARG A 330 -7.43 15.33 30.02
N PHE A 331 -7.52 14.83 28.80
CA PHE A 331 -8.61 13.93 28.45
C PHE A 331 -8.38 12.53 29.02
N SER A 332 -9.47 11.92 29.48
CA SER A 332 -9.53 10.51 29.86
C SER A 332 -10.67 9.82 29.11
N LEU A 333 -10.39 8.61 28.66
CA LEU A 333 -11.38 7.69 28.12
C LEU A 333 -11.58 6.55 29.12
N HIS A 334 -12.82 6.15 29.36
CA HIS A 334 -13.16 4.93 30.09
C HIS A 334 -14.46 4.33 29.54
N PHE A 335 -14.87 3.18 30.07
CA PHE A 335 -16.07 2.48 29.61
C PHE A 335 -17.10 2.37 30.72
N GLU A 336 -18.36 2.56 30.36
CA GLU A 336 -19.49 2.43 31.27
C GLU A 336 -20.54 1.48 30.71
N LYS A 337 -21.26 0.80 31.61
CA LYS A 337 -22.36 -0.08 31.26
C LYS A 337 -23.68 0.70 31.25
N PRO A 338 -24.35 0.84 30.09
CA PRO A 338 -25.67 1.44 30.01
C PRO A 338 -26.77 0.48 30.49
N ALA A 339 -27.97 1.01 30.73
CA ALA A 339 -29.12 0.22 31.16
C ALA A 339 -29.62 -0.75 30.08
N LEU A 340 -29.54 -0.32 28.81
CA LEU A 340 -29.82 -1.11 27.62
C LEU A 340 -28.63 -0.99 26.65
N PRO A 341 -28.21 -2.08 25.97
CA PRO A 341 -27.14 -2.00 24.98
C PRO A 341 -27.48 -0.98 23.89
N PRO A 342 -26.57 -0.03 23.59
CA PRO A 342 -26.81 1.05 22.64
C PRO A 342 -26.58 0.61 21.19
N SER A 343 -25.96 -0.56 20.99
CA SER A 343 -25.75 -1.17 19.68
C SER A 343 -25.77 -2.70 19.81
N ALA A 344 -25.93 -3.39 18.70
CA ALA A 344 -25.76 -4.84 18.64
C ALA A 344 -24.28 -5.28 18.68
N GLN A 345 -23.35 -4.32 18.77
CA GLN A 345 -21.92 -4.51 18.56
C GLN A 345 -21.13 -4.43 19.87
N SER A 346 -21.65 -3.73 20.90
CA SER A 346 -21.05 -3.64 22.22
C SER A 346 -22.10 -3.48 23.33
N ASP A 347 -21.85 -4.11 24.49
CA ASP A 347 -22.60 -3.93 25.73
C ASP A 347 -22.15 -2.72 26.57
N LEU A 348 -21.27 -1.87 26.00
CA LEU A 348 -20.61 -0.77 26.69
C LEU A 348 -20.79 0.54 25.92
N VAL A 349 -20.57 1.64 26.63
CA VAL A 349 -20.43 2.99 26.07
C VAL A 349 -19.01 3.48 26.37
N ALA A 350 -18.34 4.04 25.37
CA ALA A 350 -17.11 4.78 25.56
C ALA A 350 -17.43 6.18 26.09
N VAL A 351 -16.77 6.58 27.18
CA VAL A 351 -16.98 7.86 27.84
C VAL A 351 -15.69 8.66 27.77
N LEU A 352 -15.74 9.79 27.08
CA LEU A 352 -14.64 10.72 26.98
C LEU A 352 -14.91 11.89 27.94
N GLU A 353 -14.00 12.08 28.90
CA GLU A 353 -14.04 13.18 29.85
C GLU A 353 -12.83 14.08 29.70
N GLN A 354 -13.01 15.34 30.07
CA GLN A 354 -11.92 16.28 30.29
C GLN A 354 -12.13 16.95 31.66
N LYS A 355 -11.04 17.11 32.40
CA LYS A 355 -11.03 17.81 33.69
C LYS A 355 -10.07 18.99 33.65
N ASP A 356 -10.36 20.01 34.45
CA ASP A 356 -9.47 21.17 34.61
C ASP A 356 -8.30 20.88 35.58
N GLU A 357 -7.58 21.93 35.98
CA GLU A 357 -6.42 21.80 36.86
C GLU A 357 -6.76 21.26 38.26
N ASP A 358 -8.00 21.49 38.71
CA ASP A 358 -8.54 21.16 40.04
C ASP A 358 -9.43 19.89 40.02
N ASP A 359 -9.28 19.04 38.99
CA ASP A 359 -10.06 17.81 38.75
C ASP A 359 -11.58 18.02 38.55
N LYS A 360 -12.01 19.25 38.25
CA LYS A 360 -13.42 19.52 37.96
C LYS A 360 -13.74 19.14 36.51
N LEU A 361 -14.84 18.39 36.33
CA LEU A 361 -15.33 17.99 35.02
C LEU A 361 -15.73 19.22 34.18
N ILE A 362 -15.11 19.36 33.00
CA ILE A 362 -15.40 20.44 32.05
C ILE A 362 -16.08 19.94 30.78
N PHE A 363 -15.86 18.67 30.42
CA PHE A 363 -16.42 18.06 29.22
C PHE A 363 -16.69 16.58 29.48
N ARG A 364 -17.83 16.09 28.99
CA ARG A 364 -18.16 14.66 28.97
C ARG A 364 -19.00 14.33 27.74
N ARG A 365 -18.55 13.34 26.97
CA ARG A 365 -19.27 12.80 25.82
C ARG A 365 -19.32 11.28 25.88
N TYR A 366 -20.36 10.73 25.28
CA TYR A 366 -20.67 9.31 25.26
C TYR A 366 -20.69 8.83 23.82
N PHE A 367 -20.13 7.65 23.58
CA PHE A 367 -20.03 7.05 22.26
C PHE A 367 -20.48 5.59 22.29
N THR A 368 -21.33 5.21 21.33
CA THR A 368 -21.65 3.82 21.02
C THR A 368 -20.75 3.30 19.89
N PHE A 369 -20.79 1.99 19.65
CA PHE A 369 -19.95 1.30 18.69
C PHE A 369 -20.76 0.83 17.47
N ALA A 370 -20.21 1.00 16.27
CA ALA A 370 -20.75 0.42 15.05
C ALA A 370 -19.65 -0.31 14.27
N GLY A 371 -19.98 -1.47 13.72
CA GLY A 371 -19.04 -2.27 12.93
C GLY A 371 -18.68 -1.57 11.63
N SER A 372 -17.38 -1.48 11.34
CA SER A 372 -16.87 -1.02 10.04
C SER A 372 -16.71 -2.21 9.09
N ASN A 373 -17.34 -2.14 7.92
CA ASN A 373 -17.19 -3.16 6.90
C ASN A 373 -15.85 -2.96 6.17
N GLY A 374 -14.79 -3.64 6.62
CA GLY A 374 -13.62 -3.92 5.77
C GLY A 374 -12.24 -3.48 6.28
N PHE A 375 -12.11 -2.78 7.41
CA PHE A 375 -10.83 -2.21 7.85
C PHE A 375 -10.34 -2.62 9.24
N GLY A 376 -11.05 -3.53 9.93
CA GLY A 376 -10.65 -4.01 11.26
C GLY A 376 -10.70 -2.94 12.36
N SER A 377 -11.37 -1.81 12.11
CA SER A 377 -11.66 -0.76 13.09
C SER A 377 -13.13 -0.80 13.50
N THR A 378 -13.41 -0.30 14.70
CA THR A 378 -14.78 -0.04 15.15
C THR A 378 -15.05 1.45 15.06
N THR A 379 -16.24 1.84 14.61
CA THR A 379 -16.65 3.24 14.59
C THR A 379 -17.24 3.64 15.94
N LEU A 380 -16.78 4.77 16.49
CA LEU A 380 -17.48 5.48 17.59
C LEU A 380 -18.52 6.43 17.02
N ILE A 381 -19.75 6.32 17.53
CA ILE A 381 -20.89 7.18 17.18
C ILE A 381 -21.35 7.94 18.43
N PRO A 382 -21.44 9.27 18.41
CA PRO A 382 -21.84 10.05 19.58
C PRO A 382 -23.30 9.81 19.97
N VAL A 383 -23.56 9.67 21.28
CA VAL A 383 -24.90 9.43 21.86
C VAL A 383 -25.21 10.36 23.04
N ASP A 384 -26.50 10.58 23.28
CA ASP A 384 -27.02 11.37 24.40
C ASP A 384 -27.05 10.56 25.71
N GLY A 385 -25.87 10.38 26.33
CA GLY A 385 -25.74 9.75 27.64
C GLY A 385 -25.80 8.21 27.63
N LEU A 386 -26.10 7.63 28.79
CA LEU A 386 -26.19 6.18 29.01
C LEU A 386 -27.59 5.59 28.79
N GLY A 387 -28.57 6.42 28.45
CA GLY A 387 -29.97 6.02 28.40
C GLY A 387 -30.51 5.62 29.78
N ASP A 388 -31.71 5.06 29.80
CA ASP A 388 -32.37 4.56 31.00
C ASP A 388 -32.99 3.17 30.77
N ALA A 389 -33.66 2.63 31.79
CA ALA A 389 -34.25 1.29 31.75
C ALA A 389 -35.36 1.13 30.69
N GLN A 390 -35.87 2.23 30.13
CA GLN A 390 -36.98 2.26 29.17
C GLN A 390 -36.52 2.74 27.78
N SER A 391 -35.40 3.46 27.70
CA SER A 391 -34.89 4.08 26.48
C SER A 391 -33.38 3.87 26.33
N PRO A 392 -32.90 3.22 25.25
CA PRO A 392 -31.46 3.14 24.98
C PRO A 392 -30.88 4.53 24.64
N PRO A 393 -29.55 4.71 24.76
CA PRO A 393 -28.85 5.91 24.27
C PRO A 393 -29.25 6.25 22.83
N GLN A 394 -29.59 7.51 22.58
CA GLN A 394 -29.96 7.98 21.24
C GLN A 394 -28.77 8.66 20.57
N MET A 395 -28.59 8.44 19.26
CA MET A 395 -27.58 9.15 18.48
C MET A 395 -27.86 10.66 18.50
N LEU A 396 -26.82 11.47 18.63
CA LEU A 396 -26.97 12.93 18.53
C LEU A 396 -27.35 13.33 17.09
N PRO A 397 -28.26 14.31 16.90
CA PRO A 397 -28.70 14.75 15.58
C PRO A 397 -27.58 15.47 14.82
N GLN A 398 -27.62 15.36 13.48
CA GLN A 398 -26.69 16.05 12.59
C GLN A 398 -26.96 17.55 12.52
N GLU A 399 -26.05 18.36 13.05
CA GLU A 399 -26.06 19.81 12.83
C GLU A 399 -25.48 20.14 11.44
N GLU A 400 -26.19 20.98 10.70
CA GLU A 400 -25.88 21.33 9.31
C GLU A 400 -24.69 22.30 9.28
N GLY A 401 -23.51 21.83 8.86
CA GLY A 401 -22.30 22.66 8.67
C GLY A 401 -21.09 22.32 9.56
N GLU A 402 -21.19 21.34 10.46
CA GLU A 402 -20.05 20.80 11.21
C GLU A 402 -19.31 19.73 10.39
N GLU A 403 -17.96 19.65 10.49
CA GLU A 403 -17.20 18.53 9.93
C GLU A 403 -17.73 17.21 10.53
N GLU A 404 -17.77 16.13 9.75
CA GLU A 404 -18.44 14.87 10.12
C GLU A 404 -17.84 14.21 11.39
N LEU A 405 -18.29 14.63 12.58
CA LEU A 405 -17.95 14.06 13.89
C LEU A 405 -18.53 12.65 14.13
N TYR A 406 -19.12 12.03 13.11
CA TYR A 406 -19.98 10.86 13.27
C TYR A 406 -19.23 9.54 13.31
N PHE A 407 -17.97 9.54 12.88
CA PHE A 407 -17.20 8.31 12.72
C PHE A 407 -15.76 8.54 13.20
N HIS A 408 -15.44 8.04 14.39
CA HIS A 408 -14.05 7.93 14.81
C HIS A 408 -13.62 6.47 14.84
N ALA A 409 -12.48 6.18 14.23
CA ALA A 409 -11.88 4.85 14.37
C ALA A 409 -11.47 4.61 15.84
N PHE A 410 -11.99 3.53 16.42
CA PHE A 410 -11.57 2.96 17.69
C PHE A 410 -10.83 1.66 17.43
N ILE A 411 -9.63 1.58 17.99
CA ILE A 411 -8.75 0.43 17.85
C ILE A 411 -8.18 0.12 19.23
N GLY A 412 -8.57 -1.02 19.80
CA GLY A 412 -7.97 -1.54 21.02
C GLY A 412 -6.70 -2.34 20.73
N GLU A 413 -5.80 -2.42 21.70
CA GLU A 413 -4.56 -3.20 21.64
C GLU A 413 -4.45 -4.17 22.83
N PRO A 414 -4.57 -5.50 22.67
CA PRO A 414 -4.51 -6.42 23.80
C PRO A 414 -3.09 -6.69 24.30
N ASN A 415 -2.05 -6.56 23.45
CA ASN A 415 -0.62 -6.80 23.74
C ASN A 415 0.27 -6.12 22.67
N GLY A 416 0.52 -4.82 22.77
CA GLY A 416 1.08 -4.05 21.63
C GLY A 416 0.09 -3.95 20.44
N LEU A 417 0.57 -3.47 19.28
CA LEU A 417 -0.21 -2.99 18.10
C LEU A 417 -1.10 -4.03 17.36
N LYS A 418 -1.62 -5.06 18.05
CA LYS A 418 -2.63 -5.99 17.53
C LYS A 418 -4.00 -5.35 17.65
N TYR A 419 -4.70 -5.17 16.54
CA TYR A 419 -6.05 -4.61 16.55
C TYR A 419 -7.04 -5.53 17.28
N VAL A 420 -7.88 -4.94 18.12
CA VAL A 420 -9.17 -5.54 18.49
C VAL A 420 -10.18 -5.12 17.41
N ALA A 421 -10.45 -6.02 16.47
CA ALA A 421 -11.44 -5.79 15.41
C ALA A 421 -12.88 -5.80 15.93
N GLU A 422 -13.09 -6.39 17.11
CA GLU A 422 -14.36 -6.43 17.79
C GLU A 422 -14.47 -5.28 18.79
N PRO A 423 -15.63 -4.62 18.88
CA PRO A 423 -15.87 -3.65 19.92
C PRO A 423 -15.68 -4.25 21.33
N PRO A 424 -15.29 -3.43 22.31
CA PRO A 424 -15.13 -3.89 23.68
C PRO A 424 -16.44 -4.45 24.26
N MET A 425 -16.35 -5.60 24.92
CA MET A 425 -17.47 -6.27 25.60
C MET A 425 -17.28 -6.27 27.12
N LEU A 426 -18.36 -6.37 27.88
CA LEU A 426 -18.32 -6.32 29.35
C LEU A 426 -17.32 -7.31 29.97
N ASP A 427 -17.25 -8.51 29.44
CA ASP A 427 -16.38 -9.60 29.94
C ASP A 427 -15.02 -9.66 29.21
N SER A 428 -14.74 -8.70 28.32
CA SER A 428 -13.47 -8.64 27.61
C SER A 428 -12.35 -8.06 28.50
N PRO A 429 -11.11 -8.55 28.37
CA PRO A 429 -9.98 -7.92 29.02
C PRO A 429 -9.79 -6.50 28.50
N ALA A 430 -9.40 -5.58 29.38
CA ALA A 430 -9.09 -4.23 28.96
C ALA A 430 -7.91 -4.23 27.96
N PRO A 431 -8.04 -3.57 26.79
CA PRO A 431 -6.87 -3.35 25.96
C PRO A 431 -5.82 -2.53 26.72
N LEU A 432 -4.55 -2.79 26.44
CA LEU A 432 -3.43 -2.00 26.91
C LEU A 432 -3.51 -0.54 26.45
N GLY A 433 -3.92 -0.32 25.21
CA GLY A 433 -4.00 0.99 24.60
C GLY A 433 -5.17 1.10 23.64
N VAL A 434 -5.58 2.34 23.39
CA VAL A 434 -6.63 2.68 22.43
C VAL A 434 -6.09 3.73 21.47
N PHE A 435 -6.25 3.50 20.17
CA PHE A 435 -5.88 4.44 19.11
C PHE A 435 -7.15 5.07 18.49
N MET A 436 -7.21 6.40 18.45
CA MET A 436 -8.35 7.19 17.97
C MET A 436 -7.90 8.41 17.14
N PRO A 437 -7.48 8.21 15.88
CA PRO A 437 -6.85 9.25 15.07
C PRO A 437 -7.79 10.40 14.71
N ASP A 438 -9.05 10.08 14.40
CA ASP A 438 -10.03 11.08 13.96
C ASP A 438 -10.54 11.92 15.13
N LEU A 439 -10.67 11.31 16.31
CA LEU A 439 -11.14 12.00 17.52
C LEU A 439 -10.12 13.04 17.99
N ALA A 440 -8.82 12.72 17.92
CA ALA A 440 -7.76 13.67 18.26
C ALA A 440 -7.79 14.92 17.36
N ARG A 441 -8.07 14.73 16.07
CA ARG A 441 -8.24 15.83 15.10
C ARG A 441 -9.49 16.66 15.41
N SER A 442 -10.63 16.02 15.64
CA SER A 442 -11.90 16.69 15.94
C SER A 442 -11.91 17.48 17.25
N LEU A 443 -11.29 16.95 18.31
CA LEU A 443 -11.12 17.69 19.57
C LEU A 443 -10.33 18.99 19.40
N TRP A 444 -9.49 19.09 18.36
CA TRP A 444 -8.69 20.28 18.05
C TRP A 444 -9.48 21.39 17.36
N TYR A 445 -10.47 21.03 16.53
CA TYR A 445 -11.32 21.99 15.82
C TYR A 445 -12.46 22.53 16.68
N ASP A 446 -13.04 21.69 17.56
CA ASP A 446 -14.24 22.05 18.32
C ASP A 446 -14.02 22.22 19.84
N GLY A 447 -12.85 21.85 20.38
CA GLY A 447 -12.77 21.46 21.80
C GLY A 447 -11.65 22.04 22.69
N ILE A 448 -10.69 22.83 22.19
CA ILE A 448 -9.62 23.36 23.07
C ILE A 448 -9.70 24.88 23.16
N PRO A 449 -10.52 25.45 24.06
CA PRO A 449 -10.25 26.78 24.56
C PRO A 449 -8.91 26.74 25.30
N GLU A 450 -7.94 27.50 24.81
CA GLU A 450 -6.67 27.66 25.51
C GLU A 450 -6.98 28.20 26.92
N PRO A 451 -6.51 27.60 28.03
CA PRO A 451 -6.83 28.06 29.39
C PRO A 451 -6.46 29.53 29.64
N LYS A 452 -5.63 30.11 28.76
CA LYS A 452 -5.17 31.51 28.79
C LYS A 452 -5.55 32.34 27.56
N GLY A 453 -6.38 31.81 26.64
CA GLY A 453 -6.99 32.58 25.54
C GLY A 453 -6.14 32.85 24.30
N GLY A 454 -5.11 32.06 24.02
CA GLY A 454 -4.27 32.13 22.82
C GLY A 454 -4.72 31.23 21.65
N PRO A 455 -4.15 31.44 20.45
CA PRO A 455 -4.47 30.68 19.24
C PRO A 455 -3.95 29.23 19.31
N PRO A 456 -4.65 28.27 18.67
CA PRO A 456 -4.27 26.86 18.72
C PRO A 456 -2.87 26.62 18.13
N ILE A 457 -1.99 25.99 18.91
CA ILE A 457 -0.60 25.70 18.53
C ILE A 457 -0.58 24.47 17.60
N ARG A 458 -0.11 24.62 16.36
CA ARG A 458 0.19 23.49 15.46
C ARG A 458 1.48 22.80 15.93
N ILE A 459 1.39 21.57 16.40
CA ILE A 459 2.53 20.70 16.71
C ILE A 459 2.56 19.57 15.68
N GLU A 460 3.72 19.33 15.07
CA GLU A 460 3.94 18.17 14.20
C GLU A 460 3.86 16.86 15.02
N MET A 461 3.16 15.86 14.48
CA MET A 461 2.61 14.71 15.21
C MET A 461 3.65 13.75 15.83
N PRO A 462 3.40 13.32 17.09
CA PRO A 462 3.58 11.94 17.51
C PRO A 462 2.30 11.31 18.11
N ARG A 463 1.79 10.26 17.42
CA ARG A 463 0.89 9.13 17.76
C ARG A 463 -0.33 9.34 18.70
N ASP A 464 -1.54 9.21 18.14
CA ASP A 464 -2.87 9.21 18.81
C ASP A 464 -3.16 7.97 19.69
N MET A 465 -2.15 7.43 20.37
CA MET A 465 -2.24 6.23 21.19
C MET A 465 -2.40 6.59 22.67
N TRP A 466 -3.50 6.13 23.28
CA TRP A 466 -3.86 6.38 24.67
C TRP A 466 -3.57 5.13 25.48
N ILE A 467 -2.72 5.22 26.50
CA ILE A 467 -2.33 4.06 27.31
C ILE A 467 -3.28 3.92 28.50
N GLY A 468 -3.78 2.71 28.68
CA GLY A 468 -4.69 2.36 29.76
C GLY A 468 -3.96 2.10 31.06
N VAL A 469 -4.61 2.43 32.17
CA VAL A 469 -4.24 2.07 33.53
C VAL A 469 -5.42 1.40 34.21
N CYS A 470 -5.16 0.43 35.08
CA CYS A 470 -6.20 -0.18 35.90
C CYS A 470 -6.41 0.68 37.16
N ALA A 471 -7.66 1.04 37.44
CA ALA A 471 -8.04 1.49 38.77
C ALA A 471 -7.89 0.33 39.77
N GLU A 472 -7.35 0.62 40.95
CA GLU A 472 -7.20 -0.36 42.05
C GLU A 472 -8.55 -0.92 42.53
#